data_AF-A0A4Q2UXK2-F1
#
_entry.id   AF-A0A4Q2UXK2-F1
#
_cell.length_a   1.000
_cell.length_b   1.000
_cell.length_c   1.000
_cell.angle_alpha   90.00
_cell.angle_beta   90.00
_cell.angle_gamma   90.00
#
_symmetry.space_group_name_H-M   'P 1'
#
loop_
_entity.id
_entity.type
_entity.pdbx_description
1 polymer ?
#
loop_
_entity_poly.entity_id
_entity_poly.type
_entity_poly.pdbx_seq_one_letter_code
_entity_poly.pdbx_strand_id
1 'polypeptide(L)' 'MTNQLPYTSIPDTSDTIYWEPKSLKNNLRSTTFVPRDRELHQQLRVKAWAVIQASLSKRNKKAKY' A
#
# COMPACT_ATOMS: atom_id res chain seq x y z
N MET A 1 -26.02 3.52 -4.45
CA MET A 1 -25.26 2.63 -3.57
C MET A 1 -23.79 2.96 -3.76
N THR A 2 -23.16 3.62 -2.79
CA THR A 2 -21.75 4.00 -2.88
C THR A 2 -20.92 2.76 -2.56
N ASN A 3 -20.36 2.10 -3.59
CA ASN A 3 -19.45 0.98 -3.45
C ASN A 3 -18.19 1.43 -2.68
N GLN A 4 -18.23 1.36 -1.35
CA GLN A 4 -17.03 1.45 -0.53
C GLN A 4 -16.18 0.24 -0.88
N LEU A 5 -15.06 0.46 -1.56
CA LEU A 5 -14.12 -0.59 -1.88
C LEU A 5 -13.59 -1.19 -0.56
N PRO A 6 -13.71 -2.51 -0.34
CA PRO A 6 -13.48 -3.14 0.97
C PRO A 6 -11.99 -3.38 1.28
N TYR A 7 -11.10 -2.48 0.84
CA TYR A 7 -9.67 -2.66 1.05
C TYR A 7 -9.31 -2.32 2.49
N THR A 8 -9.02 -3.34 3.29
CA THR A 8 -8.51 -3.20 4.66
C THR A 8 -6.99 -3.14 4.75
N SER A 9 -6.32 -3.45 3.63
CA SER A 9 -4.86 -3.52 3.45
C SER A 9 -4.51 -3.29 1.97
N ILE A 10 -3.27 -2.85 1.67
CA ILE A 10 -2.81 -2.65 0.29
C ILE A 10 -2.79 -4.02 -0.42
N PRO A 11 -3.61 -4.24 -1.46
CA PRO A 11 -3.65 -5.51 -2.19
C PRO A 11 -2.45 -5.67 -3.12
N ASP A 12 -2.21 -6.89 -3.58
CA ASP A 12 -1.18 -7.20 -4.57
C ASP A 12 -1.38 -6.43 -5.88
N THR A 13 -0.29 -6.17 -6.61
CA THR A 13 -0.31 -5.45 -7.90
C THR A 13 -1.14 -6.15 -8.99
N SER A 14 -1.54 -7.40 -8.76
CA SER A 14 -2.48 -8.15 -9.60
C SER A 14 -3.92 -7.61 -9.55
N ASP A 15 -4.29 -6.85 -8.51
CA ASP A 15 -5.64 -6.29 -8.38
C ASP A 15 -5.82 -5.08 -9.29
N THR A 16 -6.52 -5.27 -10.42
CA THR A 16 -6.75 -4.22 -11.43
C THR A 16 -7.84 -3.21 -11.04
N ILE A 17 -8.58 -3.45 -9.95
CA ILE A 17 -9.55 -2.50 -9.41
C ILE A 17 -8.82 -1.49 -8.54
N TYR A 18 -7.86 -1.95 -7.73
CA TYR A 18 -7.02 -1.08 -6.92
C TYR A 18 -5.88 -0.44 -7.71
N TRP A 19 -5.19 -1.22 -8.54
CA TRP A 19 -4.03 -0.80 -9.32
C TRP A 19 -4.41 -0.44 -10.75
N GLU A 20 -3.91 0.69 -11.20
CA GLU A 20 -3.98 1.19 -12.56
C GLU A 20 -2.58 1.07 -13.20
N PRO A 21 -2.43 0.26 -14.27
CA PRO A 21 -1.16 0.18 -14.99
C PRO A 21 -0.96 1.44 -15.84
N LYS A 22 0.00 2.28 -15.45
CA LYS A 22 0.49 3.38 -16.28
C LYS A 22 1.67 2.88 -17.11
N SER A 23 1.41 2.65 -18.38
CA SER A 23 2.46 2.52 -19.38
C SER A 23 2.92 3.92 -19.78
N LEU A 24 4.18 4.25 -19.51
CA LEU A 24 4.76 5.48 -20.04
C LEU A 24 4.92 5.27 -21.54
N LYS A 25 4.20 6.05 -22.36
CA LYS A 25 4.14 5.95 -23.84
C LYS A 25 5.51 5.84 -24.55
N ASN A 26 6.61 6.16 -23.88
CA ASN A 26 7.97 6.19 -24.43
C ASN A 26 8.95 5.21 -23.77
N ASN A 27 8.50 4.35 -22.84
CA ASN A 27 9.34 3.34 -22.20
C ASN A 27 8.65 1.98 -22.27
N LEU A 28 9.01 1.19 -23.28
CA LEU A 28 8.45 -0.13 -23.57
C LEU A 28 8.68 -1.18 -22.45
N ARG A 29 9.48 -0.85 -21.43
CA ARG A 29 10.01 -1.79 -20.44
C ARG A 29 9.56 -1.54 -19.00
N SER A 30 8.86 -0.43 -18.72
CA SER A 30 8.48 -0.06 -17.36
C SER A 30 6.98 0.24 -17.29
N THR A 31 6.20 -0.77 -16.90
CA THR A 31 4.82 -0.59 -16.47
C THR A 31 4.82 -0.22 -15.00
N THR A 32 4.39 0.99 -14.67
CA THR A 32 4.25 1.43 -13.28
C THR A 32 2.81 1.21 -12.84
N PHE A 33 2.60 0.49 -11.74
CA PHE A 33 1.27 0.33 -11.14
C PHE A 33 1.04 1.46 -10.15
N VAL A 34 0.01 2.26 -10.40
CA VAL A 34 -0.40 3.34 -9.49
C VAL A 34 -1.75 3.01 -8.88
N PRO A 35 -2.00 3.30 -7.61
CA PRO A 35 -3.33 3.07 -7.03
C PRO A 35 -4.32 4.04 -7.69
N ARG A 36 -5.52 3.55 -8.06
CA ARG A 36 -6.61 4.42 -8.55
C ARG A 36 -7.02 5.44 -7.50
N ASP A 37 -7.17 4.98 -6.27
CA ASP A 37 -7.53 5.82 -5.13
C ASP A 37 -6.29 6.09 -4.27
N ARG A 38 -5.70 7.27 -4.49
CA ARG A 38 -4.49 7.70 -3.78
C ARG A 38 -4.75 7.95 -2.31
N GLU A 39 -5.94 8.43 -1.94
CA GLU A 39 -6.28 8.74 -0.55
C GLU A 39 -6.44 7.44 0.24
N LEU A 40 -7.20 6.49 -0.29
CA LEU A 40 -7.33 5.15 0.28
C LEU A 40 -5.97 4.47 0.41
N HIS A 41 -5.13 4.56 -0.62
CA HIS A 41 -3.77 4.02 -0.57
C HIS A 41 -2.94 4.64 0.54
N GLN A 42 -3.02 5.95 0.73
CA GLN A 42 -2.29 6.64 1.78
C GLN A 42 -2.76 6.19 3.17
N GLN A 43 -4.08 6.09 3.41
CA GLN A 43 -4.63 5.61 4.67
C GLN A 43 -4.15 4.19 5.00
N LEU A 44 -4.19 3.28 4.02
CA LEU A 44 -3.72 1.91 4.18
C LEU A 44 -2.22 1.84 4.46
N ARG A 45 -1.43 2.69 3.79
CA ARG A 45 0.02 2.78 3.99
C ARG A 45 0.38 3.29 5.37
N VAL A 46 -0.31 4.34 5.84
CA VAL A 46 -0.11 4.88 7.20
C VAL A 46 -0.47 3.83 8.24
N LYS A 47 -1.59 3.12 8.07
CA LYS A 47 -2.02 2.04 8.97
C LYS A 47 -0.98 0.91 9.03
N ALA A 48 -0.50 0.45 7.87
CA ALA A 48 0.54 -0.58 7.80
C ALA A 48 1.85 -0.12 8.47
N TRP A 49 2.27 1.13 8.21
CA TRP A 49 3.47 1.69 8.80
C TRP A 49 3.37 1.82 10.32
N ALA A 50 2.21 2.24 10.84
CA ALA A 50 1.95 2.32 12.28
C ALA A 50 2.06 0.94 12.96
N VAL A 51 1.56 -0.13 12.32
CA VAL A 51 1.70 -1.51 12.82
C VAL A 51 3.16 -1.94 12.84
N ILE A 52 3.92 -1.65 11.78
CA ILE A 52 5.36 -1.95 11.71
C ILE A 52 6.11 -1.21 12.82
N GLN A 53 5.89 0.11 12.98
CA GLN A 53 6.51 0.91 14.03
C GLN A 53 6.19 0.35 15.43
N ALA A 54 4.93 0.04 15.71
CA ALA A 54 4.52 -0.57 16.98
C ALA A 54 5.21 -1.93 17.24
N SER A 55 5.44 -2.72 16.18
CA SER A 55 6.16 -4.00 16.28
C SER A 55 7.65 -3.81 16.56
N LEU A 56 8.27 -2.78 15.98
CA LEU A 56 9.68 -2.44 16.17
C LEU A 56 9.95 -1.90 17.57
N SER A 57 9.09 -1.02 18.09
CA SER A 57 9.20 -0.48 19.45
C SER A 57 9.18 -1.56 20.53
N LYS A 58 8.49 -2.69 20.30
CA LYS A 58 8.45 -3.82 21.24
C LYS A 58 9.75 -4.63 21.29
N ARG A 59 10.54 -4.68 20.20
CA ARG A 59 11.82 -5.42 20.18
C ARG A 59 12.93 -4.71 20.95
N ASN A 60 12.95 -3.38 20.95
CA ASN A 60 14.02 -2.61 21.61
C ASN A 60 13.94 -2.62 23.15
N LYS A 61 12.84 -3.06 23.75
CA LYS A 61 12.70 -3.17 25.21
C LYS A 61 13.32 -4.45 25.80
N LYS A 62 13.77 -5.40 24.97
CA LYS A 62 14.39 -6.66 25.43
C LYS A 62 15.91 -6.75 25.20
N ALA A 63 16.53 -5.70 24.66
CA ALA A 63 17.97 -5.63 24.40
C ALA A 63 18.72 -4.75 25.42
N LYS A 64 18.36 -4.87 26.70
CA LYS A 64 19.19 -4.44 27.83
C LYS A 64 19.38 -5.65 28.73
N TYR A 65 20.45 -6.39 28.46
CA TYR A 65 21.12 -7.26 29.43
C TYR A 65 22.51 -6.67 29.65
#